data_AF-A0A2V5XB78-F1
#
_entry.id   AF-A0A2V5XB78-F1
#
_cell.length_a   1.000
_cell.length_b   1.000
_cell.length_c   1.000
_cell.angle_alpha   90.00
_cell.angle_beta   90.00
_cell.angle_gamma   90.00
#
_symmetry.space_group_name_H-M   'P 1'
#
loop_
_entity.id
_entity.type
_entity.pdbx_description
1 polymer ?
#
loop_
_entity_poly.entity_id
_entity_poly.type
_entity_poly.pdbx_seq_one_letter_code
_entity_poly.pdbx_strand_id
1 'polypeptide(L)'
;MALRILIFLTFIIVTAPVNEAAERSLADTVKKIFATPTPTPHKKKSSHHPAKKSPTPSPTAKPTGSPTPTAKKSATPAKEESPSVSRKKTRVSPTPSPTASPRRKKRTSPTPEPFESPSPSPTPAESPTPTPQAPTPSPSAKHGAPNASLSPEQIKGFENYPANVQKLLVSALELTARNLDYKYGSADPANGGMDCSGFVYFVLKQNGVEDVPRDSSQQYVWLRRARRFEAVLSQKDDSFELEDLKPGDLLFWTGTYSIERDPPITHAMIYLGRERKTGRRVMVGASDGRVYQGESRFGVSVFDFKIERPGKNDDGKLRPTFIGYGHIPGLRE
;
A
#
# COMPACT_ATOMS: atom_id res chain seq x y z
N MET A 1 -27.96 1.24 76.79
CA MET A 1 -26.90 2.18 77.21
C MET A 1 -25.58 1.57 76.80
N ALA A 2 -25.13 1.80 75.56
CA ALA A 2 -24.23 2.90 75.16
C ALA A 2 -22.76 2.57 75.48
N LEU A 3 -22.00 2.12 74.47
CA LEU A 3 -20.72 2.76 74.13
C LEU A 3 -20.26 2.36 72.72
N ARG A 4 -20.10 3.38 71.88
CA ARG A 4 -19.61 3.33 70.49
C ARG A 4 -18.08 3.29 70.52
N ILE A 5 -17.44 2.40 69.77
CA ILE A 5 -16.05 2.57 69.34
C ILE A 5 -15.99 2.39 67.82
N LEU A 6 -15.71 3.50 67.16
CA LEU A 6 -15.54 3.68 65.73
C LEU A 6 -14.03 3.65 65.46
N ILE A 7 -13.55 2.64 64.72
CA ILE A 7 -12.15 2.58 64.27
C ILE A 7 -12.07 3.33 62.94
N PHE A 8 -11.55 4.57 62.99
CA PHE A 8 -11.09 5.29 61.80
C PHE A 8 -9.66 4.85 61.49
N LEU A 9 -9.49 4.16 60.36
CA LEU A 9 -8.18 3.80 59.80
C LEU A 9 -7.85 4.83 58.71
N THR A 10 -7.03 5.81 59.06
CA THR A 10 -6.53 6.84 58.13
C THR A 10 -5.39 6.27 57.29
N PHE A 11 -5.65 6.04 56.00
CA PHE A 11 -4.60 5.80 55.00
C PHE A 11 -3.96 7.14 54.61
N ILE A 12 -2.72 7.38 55.05
CA ILE A 12 -1.89 8.47 54.55
C ILE A 12 -1.26 7.99 53.23
N ILE A 13 -1.71 8.57 52.10
CA ILE A 13 -1.06 8.40 50.80
C ILE A 13 0.11 9.38 50.75
N VAL A 14 1.33 8.86 50.78
CA VAL A 14 2.55 9.60 50.45
C VAL A 14 2.66 9.63 48.92
N THR A 15 2.46 10.80 48.31
CA THR A 15 2.76 11.03 46.89
C THR A 15 4.25 11.34 46.74
N ALA A 16 5.01 10.39 46.19
CA ALA A 16 6.35 10.66 45.66
C ALA A 16 6.22 11.31 44.26
N PRO A 17 7.02 12.32 43.91
CA PRO A 17 7.01 12.91 42.58
C PRO A 17 7.67 11.94 41.57
N VAL A 18 6.93 11.58 40.52
CA VAL A 18 7.44 10.81 39.39
C VAL A 18 8.30 11.73 38.52
N ASN A 19 9.53 11.31 38.24
CA ASN A 19 10.54 12.04 37.49
C ASN A 19 10.10 12.38 36.05
N GLU A 20 9.93 13.68 35.78
CA GLU A 20 9.64 14.29 34.47
C GLU A 20 10.81 14.19 33.46
N ALA A 21 11.99 13.77 33.92
CA ALA A 21 13.22 13.74 33.11
C ALA A 21 13.27 12.57 32.10
N ALA A 22 12.55 11.46 32.34
CA ALA A 22 12.58 10.29 31.47
C ALA A 22 11.76 10.50 30.18
N GLU A 23 10.67 11.29 30.23
CA GLU A 23 9.81 11.51 29.06
C GLU A 23 10.44 12.46 28.03
N ARG A 24 11.27 13.41 28.46
CA ARG A 24 11.99 14.32 27.55
C ARG A 24 13.05 13.60 26.71
N SER A 25 13.71 12.59 27.28
CA SER A 25 14.76 11.83 26.59
C SER A 25 14.22 10.97 25.43
N LEU A 26 13.00 10.45 25.56
CA LEU A 26 12.32 9.73 24.47
C LEU A 26 11.85 10.68 23.36
N ALA A 27 11.32 11.85 23.71
CA ALA A 27 10.89 12.86 22.75
C ALA A 27 12.05 13.40 21.88
N ASP A 28 13.22 13.59 22.47
CA ASP A 28 14.40 14.08 21.75
C ASP A 28 15.06 13.01 20.86
N THR A 29 14.96 11.73 21.24
CA THR A 29 15.45 10.62 20.42
C THR A 29 14.59 10.42 19.17
N VAL A 30 13.28 10.66 19.25
CA VAL A 30 12.36 10.60 18.09
C VAL A 30 12.63 11.73 17.10
N LYS A 31 12.96 12.96 17.54
CA LYS A 31 13.27 14.07 16.64
C LYS A 31 14.53 13.84 15.79
N LYS A 32 15.50 13.07 16.28
CA LYS A 32 16.79 12.88 15.61
C LYS A 32 16.76 11.85 14.47
N ILE A 33 15.75 10.97 14.45
CA ILE A 33 15.60 9.93 13.41
C ILE A 33 14.96 10.51 12.13
N PHE A 34 14.19 11.61 12.22
CA PHE A 34 13.44 12.20 11.09
C PHE A 34 14.17 13.33 10.32
N ALA A 35 15.43 13.63 10.65
CA ALA A 35 16.14 14.80 10.11
C ALA A 35 17.09 14.50 8.93
N THR A 36 16.83 13.47 8.10
CA THR A 36 17.64 13.21 6.90
C THR A 36 16.82 13.35 5.61
N PRO A 37 17.00 14.44 4.84
CA PRO A 37 16.42 14.55 3.51
C PRO A 37 17.25 13.69 2.53
N THR A 38 16.61 12.67 1.92
CA THR A 38 17.22 11.85 0.85
C THR A 38 16.77 12.37 -0.53
N PRO A 39 17.68 12.50 -1.51
CA PRO A 39 17.45 13.27 -2.74
C PRO A 39 16.53 12.59 -3.76
N THR A 40 15.69 13.41 -4.40
CA THR A 40 14.76 13.06 -5.48
C THR A 40 15.49 12.80 -6.82
N PRO A 41 15.20 11.71 -7.56
CA PRO A 41 15.80 11.48 -8.87
C PRO A 41 15.07 12.23 -10.01
N HIS A 42 15.85 12.86 -10.89
CA HIS A 42 15.38 13.57 -12.08
C HIS A 42 14.84 12.64 -13.18
N LYS A 43 13.69 13.02 -13.75
CA LYS A 43 13.00 12.31 -14.85
C LYS A 43 13.58 12.74 -16.21
N LYS A 44 14.24 11.83 -16.94
CA LYS A 44 14.63 12.03 -18.36
C LYS A 44 13.39 11.93 -19.26
N LYS A 45 13.21 12.92 -20.14
CA LYS A 45 12.21 12.89 -21.23
C LYS A 45 12.76 12.05 -22.39
N SER A 46 11.98 11.08 -22.86
CA SER A 46 12.20 10.37 -24.13
C SER A 46 11.06 10.70 -25.08
N SER A 47 11.40 11.17 -26.28
CA SER A 47 10.50 11.47 -27.38
C SER A 47 10.14 10.19 -28.14
N HIS A 48 8.87 10.01 -28.50
CA HIS A 48 8.46 8.99 -29.46
C HIS A 48 7.61 9.57 -30.58
N HIS A 49 8.05 9.28 -31.80
CA HIS A 49 7.40 9.53 -33.08
C HIS A 49 6.16 8.63 -33.25
N PRO A 50 5.12 9.08 -34.00
CA PRO A 50 3.92 8.27 -34.20
C PRO A 50 4.12 7.24 -35.33
N ALA A 51 3.87 5.97 -35.03
CA ALA A 51 3.74 4.90 -36.02
C ALA A 51 2.29 4.75 -36.50
N LYS A 52 2.17 4.39 -37.79
CA LYS A 52 0.96 4.36 -38.62
C LYS A 52 -0.04 3.25 -38.26
N LYS A 53 -1.31 3.54 -38.57
CA LYS A 53 -2.50 2.68 -38.53
C LYS A 53 -2.49 1.57 -39.60
N SER A 54 -3.04 0.39 -39.29
CA SER A 54 -3.94 -0.39 -40.16
C SER A 54 -4.49 -1.68 -39.47
N PRO A 55 -5.61 -2.27 -39.96
CA PRO A 55 -6.72 -2.74 -39.13
C PRO A 55 -6.94 -4.28 -39.05
N THR A 56 -7.84 -4.68 -38.15
CA THR A 56 -8.42 -6.04 -37.92
C THR A 56 -9.89 -6.05 -38.41
N PRO A 57 -10.68 -7.17 -38.38
CA PRO A 57 -10.55 -8.56 -38.85
C PRO A 57 -11.71 -8.99 -39.80
N SER A 58 -11.69 -10.24 -40.30
CA SER A 58 -12.92 -11.02 -40.56
C SER A 58 -12.63 -12.54 -40.57
N PRO A 59 -13.49 -13.37 -39.95
CA PRO A 59 -13.89 -14.59 -40.66
C PRO A 59 -15.38 -14.94 -40.52
N THR A 60 -15.91 -15.57 -41.57
CA THR A 60 -17.30 -16.05 -41.72
C THR A 60 -17.32 -17.58 -41.90
N ALA A 61 -18.39 -18.18 -41.36
CA ALA A 61 -19.03 -19.46 -41.69
C ALA A 61 -18.59 -20.80 -41.04
N LYS A 62 -19.52 -21.33 -40.21
CA LYS A 62 -19.93 -22.75 -40.01
C LYS A 62 -20.84 -23.20 -41.19
N PRO A 63 -21.40 -24.44 -41.33
CA PRO A 63 -21.63 -25.55 -40.36
C PRO A 63 -21.18 -26.93 -40.93
N THR A 64 -21.28 -28.11 -40.30
CA THR A 64 -22.43 -28.93 -39.84
C THR A 64 -21.91 -30.27 -39.27
N GLY A 65 -22.71 -30.97 -38.46
CA GLY A 65 -22.69 -32.45 -38.38
C GLY A 65 -22.31 -33.09 -37.03
N SER A 66 -23.30 -33.44 -36.22
CA SER A 66 -23.24 -34.55 -35.24
C SER A 66 -23.46 -35.90 -35.96
N PRO A 67 -23.09 -37.06 -35.36
CA PRO A 67 -24.05 -37.71 -34.46
C PRO A 67 -23.43 -38.42 -33.23
N THR A 68 -24.25 -38.56 -32.20
CA THR A 68 -24.10 -39.48 -31.05
C THR A 68 -24.31 -40.94 -31.51
N PRO A 69 -23.85 -41.98 -30.78
CA PRO A 69 -24.71 -42.53 -29.71
C PRO A 69 -23.98 -43.05 -28.45
N THR A 70 -24.81 -43.09 -27.41
CA THR A 70 -24.73 -43.70 -26.06
C THR A 70 -24.13 -45.11 -25.94
N ALA A 71 -23.43 -45.39 -24.83
CA ALA A 71 -23.71 -46.52 -23.94
C ALA A 71 -22.87 -46.51 -22.63
N LYS A 72 -23.54 -46.94 -21.54
CA LYS A 72 -23.07 -47.12 -20.15
C LYS A 72 -22.04 -48.25 -19.99
N LYS A 73 -21.11 -48.13 -19.03
CA LYS A 73 -21.07 -48.95 -17.78
C LYS A 73 -19.76 -48.78 -16.99
N SER A 74 -19.96 -48.87 -15.67
CA SER A 74 -19.01 -48.94 -14.56
C SER A 74 -18.03 -50.12 -14.63
N ALA A 75 -16.79 -49.93 -14.19
CA ALA A 75 -16.04 -50.84 -13.30
C ALA A 75 -14.60 -50.34 -13.04
N THR A 76 -14.26 -50.09 -11.77
CA THR A 76 -12.93 -50.33 -11.17
C THR A 76 -13.03 -51.71 -10.48
N PRO A 77 -11.98 -52.54 -10.25
CA PRO A 77 -10.76 -52.14 -9.54
C PRO A 77 -9.45 -52.91 -9.89
N ALA A 78 -8.37 -52.55 -9.16
CA ALA A 78 -7.13 -53.30 -8.91
C ALA A 78 -6.09 -53.31 -10.06
N LYS A 79 -4.78 -53.46 -9.86
CA LYS A 79 -3.77 -53.38 -8.77
C LYS A 79 -2.45 -53.79 -9.48
N GLU A 80 -1.28 -53.44 -8.92
CA GLU A 80 0.08 -53.86 -9.36
C GLU A 80 0.53 -53.25 -10.71
N GLU A 81 1.77 -52.85 -10.95
CA GLU A 81 3.06 -53.07 -10.28
C GLU A 81 4.04 -52.00 -10.80
N SER A 82 4.97 -51.58 -9.94
CA SER A 82 6.19 -50.88 -10.36
C SER A 82 7.15 -51.90 -11.00
N PRO A 83 8.08 -51.49 -11.88
CA PRO A 83 9.42 -51.34 -11.32
C PRO A 83 10.27 -50.19 -11.89
N SER A 84 11.01 -49.61 -10.95
CA SER A 84 12.37 -49.08 -11.04
C SER A 84 13.27 -49.69 -12.12
N VAL A 85 13.95 -48.84 -12.92
CA VAL A 85 15.30 -49.12 -13.40
C VAL A 85 16.17 -47.87 -13.26
N SER A 86 17.27 -48.06 -12.53
CA SER A 86 18.31 -47.09 -12.23
C SER A 86 19.55 -47.34 -13.11
N ARG A 87 20.40 -46.30 -13.21
CA ARG A 87 21.83 -46.28 -13.59
C ARG A 87 22.17 -46.13 -15.09
N LYS A 88 22.82 -45.01 -15.42
CA LYS A 88 24.30 -45.01 -15.63
C LYS A 88 24.90 -43.59 -15.55
N LYS A 89 25.91 -43.46 -14.69
CA LYS A 89 26.90 -42.36 -14.68
C LYS A 89 27.81 -42.50 -15.89
N THR A 90 28.16 -41.37 -16.52
CA THR A 90 29.49 -41.21 -17.13
C THR A 90 29.93 -39.76 -17.07
N ARG A 91 31.06 -39.56 -16.39
CA ARG A 91 31.85 -38.34 -16.23
C ARG A 91 32.98 -38.42 -17.24
N VAL A 92 33.14 -37.44 -18.13
CA VAL A 92 34.43 -37.15 -18.77
C VAL A 92 34.49 -35.67 -19.18
N SER A 93 35.38 -34.91 -18.53
CA SER A 93 36.00 -33.68 -19.06
C SER A 93 37.24 -34.09 -19.87
N PRO A 94 37.71 -33.29 -20.84
CA PRO A 94 38.87 -32.46 -20.51
C PRO A 94 38.91 -31.09 -21.22
N THR A 95 39.41 -30.10 -20.48
CA THR A 95 40.05 -28.88 -20.99
C THR A 95 41.54 -29.16 -21.20
N PRO A 96 42.18 -28.55 -22.22
CA PRO A 96 43.49 -27.95 -21.95
C PRO A 96 43.64 -26.52 -22.49
N SER A 97 44.35 -25.77 -21.64
CA SER A 97 45.03 -24.47 -21.68
C SER A 97 45.05 -23.50 -22.88
N PRO A 98 45.23 -22.19 -22.60
CA PRO A 98 45.28 -21.09 -23.58
C PRO A 98 46.69 -20.88 -24.16
N THR A 99 46.76 -20.39 -25.40
CA THR A 99 48.02 -20.05 -26.08
C THR A 99 48.02 -18.61 -26.62
N ALA A 100 49.02 -17.86 -26.13
CA ALA A 100 49.83 -16.79 -26.73
C ALA A 100 49.19 -15.49 -27.29
N SER A 101 49.46 -14.40 -26.56
CA SER A 101 49.68 -13.05 -27.10
C SER A 101 50.99 -12.95 -27.90
N PRO A 102 51.07 -12.04 -28.89
CA PRO A 102 52.32 -11.38 -29.25
C PRO A 102 52.31 -9.88 -28.90
N ARG A 103 53.53 -9.37 -28.80
CA ARG A 103 53.98 -8.16 -28.12
C ARG A 103 54.31 -7.05 -29.13
N ARG A 104 54.26 -5.80 -28.65
CA ARG A 104 55.05 -4.60 -29.06
C ARG A 104 54.68 -3.87 -30.36
N LYS A 105 54.42 -2.56 -30.22
CA LYS A 105 55.31 -1.48 -30.73
C LYS A 105 55.07 -0.16 -29.99
N LYS A 106 56.16 0.39 -29.43
CA LYS A 106 56.33 1.76 -28.95
C LYS A 106 56.68 2.67 -30.14
N ARG A 107 56.20 3.92 -30.14
CA ARG A 107 56.86 5.12 -30.71
C ARG A 107 56.16 6.37 -30.12
N THR A 108 56.78 7.02 -29.13
CA THR A 108 57.60 8.25 -29.23
C THR A 108 56.80 9.52 -29.49
N SER A 109 56.68 10.31 -28.42
CA SER A 109 56.46 11.75 -28.36
C SER A 109 57.63 12.55 -28.98
N PRO A 110 57.38 13.83 -29.32
CA PRO A 110 58.33 14.88 -28.99
C PRO A 110 57.71 16.06 -28.21
N THR A 111 58.62 16.67 -27.45
CA THR A 111 58.66 17.75 -26.45
C THR A 111 58.24 19.15 -26.98
N PRO A 112 57.95 20.15 -26.10
CA PRO A 112 57.26 21.40 -26.43
C PRO A 112 58.20 22.59 -26.65
N GLU A 113 57.66 23.68 -27.22
CA GLU A 113 58.24 25.03 -27.14
C GLU A 113 57.13 26.11 -27.04
N PRO A 114 57.43 27.33 -26.52
CA PRO A 114 56.53 28.08 -25.64
C PRO A 114 56.16 29.50 -26.12
N PHE A 115 55.28 30.15 -25.34
CA PHE A 115 54.90 31.59 -25.37
C PHE A 115 54.08 32.02 -26.61
N GLU A 116 52.98 32.78 -26.52
CA GLU A 116 52.73 33.99 -25.73
C GLU A 116 51.26 34.16 -25.31
N SER A 117 51.06 34.86 -24.19
CA SER A 117 49.83 35.52 -23.72
C SER A 117 50.28 36.93 -23.31
N PRO A 118 49.53 38.03 -23.55
CA PRO A 118 48.36 38.32 -22.71
C PRO A 118 47.22 39.16 -23.35
N SER A 119 46.20 39.40 -22.51
CA SER A 119 45.21 40.51 -22.49
C SER A 119 43.75 40.18 -22.91
N PRO A 120 42.73 40.88 -22.34
CA PRO A 120 41.77 40.24 -21.45
C PRO A 120 40.29 40.44 -21.83
N SER A 121 39.43 39.56 -21.30
CA SER A 121 37.97 39.71 -21.07
C SER A 121 37.06 39.97 -22.28
N PRO A 122 35.91 39.28 -22.34
CA PRO A 122 34.77 39.73 -21.54
C PRO A 122 34.09 38.66 -20.69
N THR A 123 33.73 39.10 -19.49
CA THR A 123 32.69 38.63 -18.56
C THR A 123 31.62 37.73 -19.17
N PRO A 124 31.37 36.53 -18.62
CA PRO A 124 30.15 35.77 -18.92
C PRO A 124 28.93 36.48 -18.35
N ALA A 125 27.99 36.81 -19.22
CA ALA A 125 26.68 37.35 -18.87
C ALA A 125 25.92 36.40 -17.93
N GLU A 126 25.32 36.98 -16.90
CA GLU A 126 24.48 36.28 -15.94
C GLU A 126 23.32 35.55 -16.65
N SER A 127 23.16 34.27 -16.31
CA SER A 127 22.02 33.47 -16.73
C SER A 127 20.76 33.98 -16.02
N PRO A 128 19.61 34.14 -16.71
CA PRO A 128 18.41 34.65 -16.06
C PRO A 128 17.92 33.65 -15.00
N THR A 129 17.86 34.14 -13.77
CA THR A 129 17.19 33.55 -12.61
C THR A 129 15.83 32.95 -13.01
N PRO A 130 15.54 31.68 -12.70
CA PRO A 130 14.18 31.16 -12.89
C PRO A 130 13.25 31.87 -11.90
N THR A 131 12.38 32.71 -12.44
CA THR A 131 11.23 33.27 -11.73
C THR A 131 10.45 32.14 -11.08
N PRO A 132 10.11 32.21 -9.78
CA PRO A 132 9.22 31.24 -9.16
C PRO A 132 7.90 31.22 -9.94
N GLN A 133 7.59 30.11 -10.60
CA GLN A 133 6.26 29.88 -11.12
C GLN A 133 5.33 29.84 -9.91
N ALA A 134 4.42 30.81 -9.83
CA ALA A 134 3.34 30.83 -8.87
C ALA A 134 2.62 29.47 -8.92
N PRO A 135 2.32 28.84 -7.77
CA PRO A 135 1.59 27.59 -7.76
C PRO A 135 0.23 27.83 -8.45
N THR A 136 -0.03 27.05 -9.50
CA THR A 136 -1.37 26.90 -10.05
C THR A 136 -2.32 26.57 -8.89
N PRO A 137 -3.46 27.28 -8.74
CA PRO A 137 -4.32 27.08 -7.59
C PRO A 137 -4.76 25.62 -7.52
N SER A 138 -4.41 24.98 -6.40
CA SER A 138 -5.00 23.72 -5.95
C SER A 138 -6.52 23.85 -6.06
N PRO A 139 -7.24 22.92 -6.72
CA PRO A 139 -8.68 23.02 -6.80
C PRO A 139 -9.25 23.05 -5.38
N SER A 140 -10.07 24.08 -5.15
CA SER A 140 -10.69 24.44 -3.88
C SER A 140 -11.24 23.26 -3.09
N ALA A 141 -11.07 23.35 -1.78
CA ALA A 141 -11.71 22.52 -0.77
C ALA A 141 -13.20 22.32 -1.09
N LYS A 142 -13.54 21.12 -1.58
CA LYS A 142 -14.90 20.63 -1.45
C LYS A 142 -15.09 20.35 0.04
N HIS A 143 -15.63 21.32 0.78
CA HIS A 143 -16.04 21.11 2.16
C HIS A 143 -17.20 20.10 2.18
N GLY A 144 -16.84 18.81 2.14
CA GLY A 144 -17.74 17.74 2.51
C GLY A 144 -18.05 17.78 4.00
N ALA A 145 -18.95 16.90 4.42
CA ALA A 145 -19.27 16.77 5.84
C ALA A 145 -17.99 16.42 6.64
N PRO A 146 -17.87 16.83 7.91
CA PRO A 146 -16.65 16.64 8.71
C PRO A 146 -16.23 15.18 8.78
N ASN A 147 -14.96 14.92 9.08
CA ASN A 147 -14.44 13.55 9.19
C ASN A 147 -15.30 12.75 10.17
N ALA A 148 -15.69 11.55 9.77
CA ALA A 148 -16.41 10.63 10.63
C ALA A 148 -15.41 9.83 11.45
N SER A 149 -15.77 9.60 12.72
CA SER A 149 -15.02 8.75 13.64
C SER A 149 -15.96 7.75 14.31
N LEU A 150 -15.37 6.70 14.87
CA LEU A 150 -16.03 5.70 15.69
C LEU A 150 -15.21 5.49 16.97
N SER A 151 -15.88 5.25 18.09
CA SER A 151 -15.24 4.71 19.28
C SER A 151 -15.11 3.18 19.17
N PRO A 152 -14.12 2.56 19.82
CA PRO A 152 -13.94 1.11 19.78
C PRO A 152 -15.19 0.32 20.22
N GLU A 153 -15.96 0.85 21.17
CA GLU A 153 -17.20 0.22 21.69
C GLU A 153 -18.31 0.18 20.63
N GLN A 154 -18.27 1.10 19.66
CA GLN A 154 -19.18 1.12 18.52
C GLN A 154 -18.83 0.07 17.46
N ILE A 155 -17.71 -0.65 17.59
CA ILE A 155 -17.36 -1.78 16.74
C ILE A 155 -17.81 -3.09 17.43
N LYS A 156 -18.53 -3.93 16.69
CA LYS A 156 -19.10 -5.17 17.21
C LYS A 156 -18.01 -6.17 17.56
N GLY A 157 -17.95 -6.55 18.84
CA GLY A 157 -17.04 -7.57 19.35
C GLY A 157 -15.58 -7.12 19.43
N PHE A 158 -15.33 -5.80 19.38
CA PHE A 158 -14.00 -5.21 19.46
C PHE A 158 -13.19 -5.72 20.66
N GLU A 159 -13.87 -5.83 21.80
CA GLU A 159 -13.35 -6.34 23.08
C GLU A 159 -12.72 -7.75 22.97
N ASN A 160 -13.12 -8.54 21.97
CA ASN A 160 -12.64 -9.90 21.74
C ASN A 160 -11.57 -9.99 20.65
N TYR A 161 -11.18 -8.87 20.02
CA TYR A 161 -10.11 -8.88 19.03
C TYR A 161 -8.76 -9.11 19.70
N PRO A 162 -7.75 -9.69 19.02
CA PRO A 162 -6.40 -9.78 19.56
C PRO A 162 -5.86 -8.41 19.99
N ALA A 163 -5.08 -8.34 21.06
CA ALA A 163 -4.61 -7.07 21.63
C ALA A 163 -3.88 -6.17 20.61
N ASN A 164 -3.05 -6.77 19.75
CA ASN A 164 -2.35 -6.06 18.69
C ASN A 164 -3.32 -5.47 17.64
N VAL A 165 -4.40 -6.18 17.32
CA VAL A 165 -5.47 -5.68 16.44
C VAL A 165 -6.22 -4.54 17.12
N GLN A 166 -6.59 -4.66 18.40
CA GLN A 166 -7.23 -3.58 19.15
C GLN A 166 -6.39 -2.31 19.12
N LYS A 167 -5.09 -2.42 19.44
CA LYS A 167 -4.14 -1.30 19.45
C LYS A 167 -4.01 -0.63 18.07
N LEU A 168 -3.93 -1.44 17.01
CA LEU A 168 -3.89 -0.96 15.62
C LEU A 168 -5.12 -0.12 15.29
N LEU A 169 -6.32 -0.65 15.59
CA LEU A 169 -7.57 0.00 15.25
C LEU A 169 -7.82 1.26 16.10
N VAL A 170 -7.45 1.27 17.38
CA VAL A 170 -7.48 2.47 18.22
C VAL A 170 -6.59 3.56 17.62
N SER A 171 -5.35 3.23 17.26
CA SER A 171 -4.42 4.18 16.64
C SER A 171 -4.98 4.74 15.32
N ALA A 172 -5.64 3.90 14.52
CA ALA A 172 -6.28 4.30 13.27
C ALA A 172 -7.46 5.27 13.50
N LEU A 173 -8.32 4.98 14.48
CA LEU A 173 -9.48 5.79 14.83
C LEU A 173 -9.07 7.13 15.44
N GLU A 174 -7.99 7.18 16.25
CA GLU A 174 -7.47 8.45 16.79
C GLU A 174 -7.11 9.45 15.69
N LEU A 175 -6.60 8.99 14.53
CA LEU A 175 -6.29 9.88 13.41
C LEU A 175 -7.54 10.51 12.78
N THR A 176 -8.69 9.82 12.83
CA THR A 176 -9.95 10.36 12.30
C THR A 176 -10.48 11.53 13.13
N ALA A 177 -10.13 11.60 14.42
CA ALA A 177 -10.51 12.69 15.31
C ALA A 177 -9.68 13.96 15.13
N ARG A 178 -8.62 13.92 14.31
CA ARG A 178 -7.69 15.05 14.09
C ARG A 178 -8.09 15.96 12.92
N ASN A 179 -9.24 15.72 12.30
CA ASN A 179 -9.76 16.50 11.16
C ASN A 179 -8.72 16.68 10.04
N LEU A 180 -8.08 15.57 9.65
CA LEU A 180 -7.03 15.55 8.63
C LEU A 180 -7.65 15.42 7.24
N ASP A 181 -7.16 16.20 6.29
CA ASP A 181 -7.58 16.17 4.89
C ASP A 181 -6.99 14.98 4.12
N TYR A 182 -7.45 14.80 2.88
CA TYR A 182 -6.77 13.91 1.94
C TYR A 182 -5.63 14.69 1.28
N LYS A 183 -4.41 14.18 1.40
CA LYS A 183 -3.23 14.83 0.84
C LYS A 183 -2.38 13.84 0.08
N TYR A 184 -2.47 13.89 -1.25
CA TYR A 184 -1.71 13.01 -2.15
C TYR A 184 -0.21 13.04 -1.84
N GLY A 185 0.41 11.87 -1.72
CA GLY A 185 1.84 11.71 -1.41
C GLY A 185 2.20 11.82 0.06
N SER A 186 1.27 12.21 0.95
CA SER A 186 1.54 12.37 2.38
C SER A 186 1.30 11.08 3.17
N ALA A 187 2.23 10.76 4.07
CA ALA A 187 2.09 9.70 5.08
C ALA A 187 2.29 10.22 6.51
N ASP A 188 2.38 11.54 6.68
CA ASP A 188 2.58 12.16 7.99
C ASP A 188 1.36 13.00 8.33
N PRO A 189 0.63 12.70 9.42
CA PRO A 189 -0.53 13.49 9.83
C PRO A 189 -0.17 14.95 10.17
N ALA A 190 1.09 15.25 10.55
CA ALA A 190 1.53 16.63 10.81
C ALA A 190 1.45 17.53 9.57
N ASN A 191 1.38 16.95 8.37
CA ASN A 191 1.21 17.69 7.12
C ASN A 191 -0.23 18.18 6.85
N GLY A 192 -1.13 18.01 7.83
CA GLY A 192 -2.56 18.39 7.74
C GLY A 192 -3.43 17.39 6.97
N GLY A 193 -2.84 16.33 6.43
CA GLY A 193 -3.55 15.33 5.65
C GLY A 193 -2.66 14.17 5.22
N MET A 194 -3.30 13.09 4.78
CA MET A 194 -2.65 11.84 4.38
C MET A 194 -3.27 11.30 3.09
N ASP A 195 -2.50 10.55 2.31
CA ASP A 195 -3.07 9.72 1.24
C ASP A 195 -3.45 8.33 1.75
N CYS A 196 -4.19 7.58 0.93
CA CYS A 196 -4.71 6.27 1.30
C CYS A 196 -3.62 5.30 1.79
N SER A 197 -2.55 5.15 1.02
CA SER A 197 -1.43 4.28 1.36
C SER A 197 -0.55 4.82 2.48
N GLY A 198 -0.48 6.14 2.63
CA GLY A 198 0.29 6.82 3.65
C GLY A 198 -0.35 6.69 5.02
N PHE A 199 -1.68 6.73 5.08
CA PHE A 199 -2.44 6.36 6.28
C PHE A 199 -2.12 4.93 6.73
N VAL A 200 -2.23 3.96 5.81
CA VAL A 200 -1.94 2.54 6.09
C VAL A 200 -0.49 2.38 6.57
N TYR A 201 0.46 2.97 5.86
CA TYR A 201 1.88 2.94 6.21
C TYR A 201 2.12 3.46 7.63
N PHE A 202 1.60 4.65 7.93
CA PHE A 202 1.80 5.30 9.22
C PHE A 202 1.22 4.49 10.38
N VAL A 203 -0.04 4.04 10.26
CA VAL A 203 -0.72 3.28 11.31
C VAL A 203 0.01 1.97 11.60
N LEU A 204 0.46 1.26 10.56
CA LEU A 204 1.20 0.02 10.73
C LEU A 204 2.59 0.24 11.34
N LYS A 205 3.34 1.24 10.88
CA LYS A 205 4.65 1.59 11.45
C LYS A 205 4.56 2.02 12.90
N GLN A 206 3.55 2.83 13.26
CA GLN A 206 3.29 3.25 14.64
C GLN A 206 3.01 2.05 15.56
N ASN A 207 2.46 0.97 15.01
CA ASN A 207 2.16 -0.26 15.74
C ASN A 207 3.27 -1.32 15.64
N GLY A 208 4.47 -0.95 15.18
CA GLY A 208 5.64 -1.82 15.18
C GLY A 208 5.67 -2.85 14.05
N VAL A 209 4.78 -2.73 13.04
CA VAL A 209 4.86 -3.59 11.86
C VAL A 209 6.04 -3.15 11.00
N GLU A 210 6.93 -4.09 10.71
CA GLU A 210 8.14 -3.86 9.92
C GLU A 210 7.89 -4.03 8.41
N ASP A 211 8.82 -3.52 7.59
CA ASP A 211 8.84 -3.67 6.13
C ASP A 211 7.55 -3.28 5.38
N VAL A 212 6.72 -2.43 5.98
CA VAL A 212 5.49 -1.92 5.36
C VAL A 212 5.83 -1.01 4.19
N PRO A 213 5.42 -1.34 2.95
CA PRO A 213 5.70 -0.48 1.82
C PRO A 213 4.89 0.83 1.86
N ARG A 214 5.45 1.90 1.29
CA ARG A 214 4.81 3.22 1.26
C ARG A 214 3.62 3.30 0.30
N ASP A 215 3.70 2.63 -0.85
CA ASP A 215 2.70 2.70 -1.92
C ASP A 215 1.66 1.58 -1.83
N SER A 216 0.40 1.87 -2.17
CA SER A 216 -0.69 0.87 -2.14
C SER A 216 -0.44 -0.35 -3.02
N SER A 217 0.15 -0.19 -4.20
CA SER A 217 0.53 -1.32 -5.06
C SER A 217 1.61 -2.20 -4.43
N GLN A 218 2.57 -1.59 -3.74
CA GLN A 218 3.62 -2.35 -3.06
C GLN A 218 3.09 -3.01 -1.80
N GLN A 219 2.17 -2.38 -1.05
CA GLN A 219 1.47 -3.00 0.07
C GLN A 219 0.69 -4.25 -0.37
N TYR A 220 -0.01 -4.16 -1.51
CA TYR A 220 -0.66 -5.32 -2.13
C TYR A 220 0.35 -6.41 -2.50
N VAL A 221 1.45 -6.06 -3.19
CA VAL A 221 2.51 -7.03 -3.57
C VAL A 221 3.13 -7.68 -2.34
N TRP A 222 3.34 -6.91 -1.27
CA TRP A 222 3.87 -7.40 0.00
C TRP A 222 3.00 -8.49 0.60
N LEU A 223 1.69 -8.27 0.72
CA LEU A 223 0.77 -9.30 1.22
C LEU A 223 0.65 -10.51 0.29
N ARG A 224 0.69 -10.30 -1.03
CA ARG A 224 0.73 -11.38 -2.02
C ARG A 224 1.96 -12.25 -1.88
N ARG A 225 3.15 -11.64 -1.71
CA ARG A 225 4.42 -12.34 -1.49
C ARG A 225 4.43 -13.12 -0.18
N ALA A 226 3.80 -12.57 0.86
CA ALA A 226 3.60 -13.25 2.13
C ALA A 226 2.53 -14.36 2.07
N ARG A 227 1.86 -14.58 0.92
CA ARG A 227 0.75 -15.53 0.75
C ARG A 227 -0.42 -15.26 1.71
N ARG A 228 -0.67 -13.99 1.99
CA ARG A 228 -1.72 -13.52 2.92
C ARG A 228 -2.76 -12.62 2.26
N PHE A 229 -2.93 -12.72 0.95
CA PHE A 229 -3.92 -11.94 0.20
C PHE A 229 -4.99 -12.86 -0.37
N GLU A 230 -6.25 -12.52 -0.06
CA GLU A 230 -7.45 -13.18 -0.56
C GLU A 230 -8.07 -12.32 -1.67
N ALA A 231 -8.16 -12.89 -2.87
CA ALA A 231 -8.79 -12.22 -4.00
C ALA A 231 -10.31 -12.32 -3.89
N VAL A 232 -11.00 -11.23 -4.23
CA VAL A 232 -12.46 -11.17 -4.25
C VAL A 232 -12.89 -10.79 -5.65
N LEU A 233 -13.57 -11.71 -6.34
CA LEU A 233 -14.09 -11.51 -7.69
C LEU A 233 -15.58 -11.17 -7.69
N SER A 234 -16.31 -11.58 -6.66
CA SER A 234 -17.73 -11.28 -6.54
C SER A 234 -17.97 -9.79 -6.38
N GLN A 235 -19.08 -9.35 -6.98
CA GLN A 235 -19.58 -7.98 -6.90
C GLN A 235 -20.70 -7.86 -5.86
N LYS A 236 -20.70 -8.77 -4.88
CA LYS A 236 -21.73 -8.86 -3.84
C LYS A 236 -21.12 -8.73 -2.45
N ASP A 237 -21.76 -7.89 -1.63
CA ASP A 237 -21.37 -7.63 -0.24
C ASP A 237 -21.48 -8.87 0.67
N ASP A 238 -22.28 -9.86 0.29
CA ASP A 238 -22.54 -11.10 1.04
C ASP A 238 -21.85 -12.32 0.41
N SER A 239 -20.84 -12.11 -0.45
CA SER A 239 -20.04 -13.20 -1.01
C SER A 239 -19.34 -14.01 0.08
N PHE A 240 -19.24 -15.32 -0.13
CA PHE A 240 -18.45 -16.23 0.72
C PHE A 240 -16.97 -15.82 0.77
N GLU A 241 -16.47 -15.16 -0.29
CA GLU A 241 -15.08 -14.67 -0.36
C GLU A 241 -14.76 -13.64 0.75
N LEU A 242 -15.76 -13.06 1.40
CA LEU A 242 -15.62 -12.13 2.52
C LEU A 242 -15.80 -12.79 3.90
N GLU A 243 -15.94 -14.11 3.98
CA GLU A 243 -16.09 -14.84 5.25
C GLU A 243 -14.82 -14.80 6.09
N ASP A 244 -13.65 -14.82 5.44
CA ASP A 244 -12.35 -14.74 6.10
C ASP A 244 -11.87 -13.31 6.38
N LEU A 245 -12.59 -12.29 5.91
CA LEU A 245 -12.25 -10.89 6.15
C LEU A 245 -12.36 -10.55 7.64
N LYS A 246 -11.25 -10.10 8.23
CA LYS A 246 -11.11 -9.89 9.66
C LYS A 246 -10.66 -8.45 10.00
N PRO A 247 -11.10 -7.89 11.15
CA PRO A 247 -10.68 -6.56 11.59
C PRO A 247 -9.15 -6.38 11.56
N GLY A 248 -8.66 -5.25 11.07
CA GLY A 248 -7.24 -4.99 10.83
C GLY A 248 -6.74 -5.40 9.44
N ASP A 249 -7.46 -6.21 8.68
CA ASP A 249 -7.04 -6.56 7.31
C ASP A 249 -6.98 -5.33 6.39
N LEU A 250 -6.04 -5.35 5.46
CA LEU A 250 -5.90 -4.31 4.45
C LEU A 250 -6.84 -4.61 3.27
N LEU A 251 -7.60 -3.60 2.84
CA LEU A 251 -8.56 -3.65 1.74
C LEU A 251 -7.96 -2.94 0.52
N PHE A 252 -8.12 -3.48 -0.70
CA PHE A 252 -7.51 -2.91 -1.90
C PHE A 252 -8.50 -2.67 -3.06
N TRP A 253 -8.32 -1.56 -3.77
CA TRP A 253 -9.08 -1.22 -4.98
C TRP A 253 -8.19 -0.80 -6.13
N THR A 254 -8.68 -1.03 -7.34
CA THR A 254 -8.21 -0.44 -8.60
C THR A 254 -9.20 0.62 -9.08
N GLY A 255 -8.81 1.46 -10.05
CA GLY A 255 -9.74 2.36 -10.73
C GLY A 255 -10.31 3.52 -9.91
N THR A 256 -9.69 3.93 -8.79
CA THR A 256 -10.08 5.19 -8.12
C THR A 256 -9.55 6.44 -8.83
N TYR A 257 -8.51 6.29 -9.65
CA TYR A 257 -7.99 7.29 -10.59
C TYR A 257 -7.18 6.59 -11.69
N SER A 258 -6.91 7.31 -12.79
CA SER A 258 -6.18 6.75 -13.93
C SER A 258 -4.70 6.58 -13.59
N ILE A 259 -4.18 5.37 -13.80
CA ILE A 259 -2.77 5.04 -13.63
C ILE A 259 -2.31 4.06 -14.70
N GLU A 260 -1.03 4.17 -15.07
CA GLU A 260 -0.33 3.22 -15.93
C GLU A 260 0.74 2.50 -15.09
N ARG A 261 0.32 1.52 -14.29
CA ARG A 261 1.21 0.62 -13.53
C ARG A 261 0.61 -0.77 -13.37
N ASP A 262 1.46 -1.75 -13.09
CA ASP A 262 1.07 -3.14 -12.82
C ASP A 262 1.67 -3.58 -11.46
N PRO A 263 0.86 -4.07 -10.48
CA PRO A 263 -0.60 -4.14 -10.50
C PRO A 263 -1.25 -2.75 -10.40
N PRO A 264 -2.39 -2.52 -11.08
CA PRO A 264 -3.08 -1.23 -11.13
C PRO A 264 -3.87 -0.93 -9.84
N ILE A 265 -3.31 -1.26 -8.68
CA ILE A 265 -3.86 -0.86 -7.38
C ILE A 265 -3.87 0.66 -7.34
N THR A 266 -4.91 1.27 -6.79
CA THR A 266 -5.06 2.73 -6.70
C THR A 266 -5.39 3.18 -5.28
N HIS A 267 -5.88 2.28 -4.43
CA HIS A 267 -6.36 2.64 -3.10
C HIS A 267 -6.20 1.49 -2.11
N ALA A 268 -5.96 1.84 -0.84
CA ALA A 268 -5.87 0.90 0.28
C ALA A 268 -6.56 1.50 1.52
N MET A 269 -7.21 0.66 2.32
CA MET A 269 -7.90 1.03 3.58
C MET A 269 -7.71 -0.08 4.63
N ILE A 270 -8.04 0.18 5.90
CA ILE A 270 -8.01 -0.83 6.97
C ILE A 270 -9.45 -1.22 7.34
N TYR A 271 -9.73 -2.52 7.38
CA TYR A 271 -11.05 -3.01 7.78
C TYR A 271 -11.25 -2.89 9.30
N LEU A 272 -12.34 -2.26 9.74
CA LEU A 272 -12.64 -2.10 11.17
C LEU A 272 -13.48 -3.25 11.74
N GLY A 273 -14.21 -3.97 10.90
CA GLY A 273 -15.24 -4.92 11.33
C GLY A 273 -16.65 -4.43 10.99
N ARG A 274 -17.59 -4.69 11.89
CA ARG A 274 -18.99 -4.27 11.74
C ARG A 274 -19.33 -3.24 12.80
N GLU A 275 -20.02 -2.17 12.41
CA GLU A 275 -20.58 -1.21 13.35
C GLU A 275 -21.67 -1.90 14.19
N ARG A 276 -21.62 -1.71 15.50
CA ARG A 276 -22.53 -2.36 16.48
C ARG A 276 -23.99 -1.97 16.23
N LYS A 277 -24.26 -0.70 15.91
CA LYS A 277 -25.62 -0.18 15.74
C LYS A 277 -26.29 -0.67 14.46
N THR A 278 -25.57 -0.63 13.34
CA THR A 278 -26.17 -0.91 12.02
C THR A 278 -25.86 -2.31 11.50
N GLY A 279 -24.87 -2.99 12.09
CA GLY A 279 -24.34 -4.27 11.60
C GLY A 279 -23.56 -4.15 10.28
N ARG A 280 -23.44 -2.94 9.71
CA ARG A 280 -22.76 -2.70 8.43
C ARG A 280 -21.26 -2.82 8.59
N ARG A 281 -20.60 -3.32 7.54
CA ARG A 281 -19.15 -3.35 7.48
C ARG A 281 -18.62 -1.93 7.34
N VAL A 282 -17.57 -1.62 8.10
CA VAL A 282 -16.94 -0.30 8.12
C VAL A 282 -15.44 -0.43 7.98
N MET A 283 -14.81 0.61 7.45
CA MET A 283 -13.38 0.69 7.22
C MET A 283 -12.86 2.09 7.56
N VAL A 284 -11.57 2.21 7.78
CA VAL A 284 -10.90 3.47 8.10
C VAL A 284 -9.74 3.71 7.15
N GLY A 285 -9.53 4.97 6.80
CA GLY A 285 -8.36 5.40 6.05
C GLY A 285 -8.49 6.81 5.51
N ALA A 286 -7.70 7.14 4.50
CA ALA A 286 -7.76 8.44 3.85
C ALA A 286 -8.35 8.34 2.44
N SER A 287 -9.37 9.13 2.13
CA SER A 287 -10.01 9.14 0.80
C SER A 287 -10.43 10.53 0.36
N ASP A 288 -10.32 10.83 -0.94
CA ASP A 288 -10.82 12.07 -1.56
C ASP A 288 -12.31 11.97 -1.95
N GLY A 289 -13.11 11.34 -1.08
CA GLY A 289 -14.55 11.14 -1.31
C GLY A 289 -14.97 9.69 -1.30
N ARG A 290 -15.62 9.29 -0.21
CA ARG A 290 -16.35 8.02 -0.04
C ARG A 290 -17.55 8.28 0.88
N VAL A 291 -18.47 7.33 0.97
CA VAL A 291 -19.70 7.50 1.77
C VAL A 291 -19.55 6.86 3.14
N TYR A 292 -20.07 7.52 4.17
CA TYR A 292 -20.34 6.94 5.48
C TYR A 292 -21.75 7.30 5.91
N GLN A 293 -22.58 6.29 6.18
CA GLN A 293 -23.98 6.48 6.61
C GLN A 293 -24.81 7.42 5.70
N GLY A 294 -24.53 7.43 4.39
CA GLY A 294 -25.24 8.24 3.41
C GLY A 294 -24.65 9.63 3.16
N GLU A 295 -23.64 10.05 3.92
CA GLU A 295 -22.96 11.33 3.74
C GLU A 295 -21.58 11.14 3.08
N SER A 296 -21.24 12.05 2.16
CA SER A 296 -19.91 12.11 1.57
C SER A 296 -18.89 12.58 2.61
N ARG A 297 -17.88 11.76 2.84
CA ARG A 297 -16.73 12.03 3.71
C ARG A 297 -15.46 12.13 2.89
N PHE A 298 -14.53 12.93 3.37
CA PHE A 298 -13.24 13.18 2.75
C PHE A 298 -12.14 13.07 3.83
N GLY A 299 -10.89 13.03 3.38
CA GLY A 299 -9.74 12.97 4.28
C GLY A 299 -9.66 11.68 5.09
N VAL A 300 -9.05 11.78 6.26
CA VAL A 300 -8.85 10.66 7.19
C VAL A 300 -10.13 10.45 8.00
N SER A 301 -10.91 9.43 7.64
CA SER A 301 -12.26 9.22 8.14
C SER A 301 -12.61 7.73 8.22
N VAL A 302 -13.70 7.42 8.90
CA VAL A 302 -14.44 6.16 8.78
C VAL A 302 -15.35 6.21 7.54
N PHE A 303 -15.48 5.08 6.86
CA PHE A 303 -16.29 4.90 5.66
C PHE A 303 -17.08 3.59 5.70
N ASP A 304 -18.22 3.56 4.98
CA ASP A 304 -18.94 2.32 4.73
C ASP A 304 -18.08 1.40 3.85
N PHE A 305 -17.91 0.14 4.23
CA PHE A 305 -17.32 -0.86 3.33
C PHE A 305 -18.43 -1.60 2.57
N LYS A 306 -18.48 -1.38 1.26
CA LYS A 306 -19.38 -2.04 0.31
C LYS A 306 -18.61 -2.36 -0.97
N ILE A 307 -18.89 -3.51 -1.56
CA ILE A 307 -18.49 -3.87 -2.91
C ILE A 307 -19.49 -3.19 -3.85
N GLU A 308 -19.01 -2.18 -4.57
CA GLU A 308 -19.84 -1.48 -5.54
C GLU A 308 -20.27 -2.44 -6.65
N ARG A 309 -21.57 -2.51 -6.90
CA ARG A 309 -22.11 -3.24 -8.06
C ARG A 309 -21.72 -2.48 -9.32
N PRO A 310 -21.30 -3.16 -10.40
CA PRO A 310 -21.21 -2.49 -11.69
C PRO A 310 -22.62 -2.08 -12.12
N GLY A 311 -22.88 -0.79 -12.12
CA GLY A 311 -23.98 -0.18 -12.86
C GLY A 311 -23.46 0.34 -14.20
N LYS A 312 -24.37 0.57 -15.15
CA LYS A 312 -24.09 1.49 -16.25
C LYS A 312 -24.24 2.91 -15.69
N ASN A 313 -23.14 3.66 -15.65
CA ASN A 313 -23.24 5.11 -15.68
C ASN A 313 -22.50 5.47 -16.97
N ASP A 314 -23.19 6.10 -17.90
CA ASP A 314 -22.73 6.40 -19.26
C ASP A 314 -21.69 7.55 -19.30
N ASP A 315 -21.01 7.83 -18.19
CA ASP A 315 -20.26 9.08 -17.96
C ASP A 315 -18.75 8.93 -18.21
N GLY A 316 -18.26 7.75 -18.63
CA GLY A 316 -16.84 7.50 -18.90
C GLY A 316 -15.89 7.59 -17.70
N LYS A 317 -16.40 7.79 -16.47
CA LYS A 317 -15.60 7.85 -15.24
C LYS A 317 -15.14 6.47 -14.79
N LEU A 318 -13.88 6.37 -14.34
CA LEU A 318 -13.35 5.16 -13.71
C LEU A 318 -14.17 4.81 -12.46
N ARG A 319 -14.41 3.51 -12.28
CA ARG A 319 -15.10 2.97 -11.11
C ARG A 319 -14.11 2.28 -10.19
N PRO A 320 -14.09 2.62 -8.89
CA PRO A 320 -13.36 1.86 -7.90
C PRO A 320 -13.80 0.39 -7.93
N THR A 321 -12.88 -0.52 -8.22
CA THR A 321 -13.16 -1.96 -8.20
C THR A 321 -12.44 -2.57 -7.01
N PHE A 322 -13.19 -3.13 -6.08
CA PHE A 322 -12.60 -3.89 -4.97
C PHE A 322 -12.02 -5.19 -5.52
N ILE A 323 -10.76 -5.48 -5.17
CA ILE A 323 -10.07 -6.67 -5.70
C ILE A 323 -9.77 -7.72 -4.64
N GLY A 324 -9.97 -7.38 -3.36
CA GLY A 324 -9.70 -8.29 -2.25
C GLY A 324 -9.01 -7.61 -1.07
N TYR A 325 -8.60 -8.44 -0.13
CA TYR A 325 -8.05 -8.03 1.15
C TYR A 325 -6.84 -8.87 1.53
N GLY A 326 -6.06 -8.41 2.49
CA GLY A 326 -4.97 -9.24 3.00
C GLY A 326 -4.71 -9.09 4.49
N HIS A 327 -4.30 -10.22 5.08
CA HIS A 327 -3.99 -10.36 6.49
C HIS A 327 -2.55 -9.89 6.74
N ILE A 328 -2.39 -8.93 7.64
CA ILE A 328 -1.05 -8.43 8.01
C ILE A 328 -0.28 -9.56 8.73
N PRO A 329 0.93 -9.94 8.25
CA PRO A 329 1.77 -10.92 8.92
C PRO A 329 2.07 -10.51 10.38
N GLY A 330 2.03 -11.46 11.33
CA GLY A 330 2.36 -11.21 12.74
C GLY A 330 1.33 -10.39 13.54
N LEU A 331 0.32 -9.78 12.92
CA LEU A 331 -0.63 -8.91 13.63
C LEU A 331 -1.52 -9.66 14.62
N ARG A 332 -1.79 -10.94 14.35
CA ARG A 332 -2.76 -11.77 15.09
C ARG A 332 -2.11 -12.90 15.88
N GLU A 333 -0.78 -12.94 15.86
CA GLU A 333 0.04 -13.94 16.54
C GLU A 333 0.26 -13.58 18.01
#